data_AF-A0A923IG69-F1
#
_entry.id   AF-A0A923IG69-F1
#
_cell.length_a   1.000
_cell.length_b   1.000
_cell.length_c   1.000
_cell.angle_alpha   90.00
_cell.angle_beta   90.00
_cell.angle_gamma   90.00
#
_symmetry.space_group_name_H-M   'P 1'
#
loop_
_entity.id
_entity.type
_entity.pdbx_description
1 polymer ?
#
loop_
_entity_poly.entity_id
_entity_poly.type
_entity_poly.pdbx_seq_one_letter_code
_entity_poly.pdbx_strand_id
1 'polypeptide(L)'
;MKNWIRHSKEKLLEKLWAAEPKIKSILKNSNQLEEARFILFDYLNRLERDLFNMRSDTYFVNLNIIEKRNAKECIRVLSNVMRSENEHLTGVSPLARLFELAKEIPGALETINEGFLCEFIVLFRGITGKSGKHATGQEVFSMKDGREAAVIRSEQLDDYASLIRRHFRRYRTGFDRSLIRQRQELKKEILSYFGAGESQWQDYMWHYRHIIKDAKTLGDIVRLEPDEVEGLAAAEEMHFPFEITPYYLSLFNKSGRTDADRQIRAQVIPSRRYCHGVKESREKGIDMDFMGEKSTSPIDGITRRYPEILILKPYNSCPQICVYCQRNWEIKGIDDDVQMSRKKIQEALAWIRENESISEVLITGGDPLTLKNDYLDWLLGEVAAIKHVERIRIGTRIPVTAPFRVNEGLLDVFRKYHEWGKRELAIVTHFEHAAEITPDSLDAVKKIKNLGMNVYNQQVFTYYNSRRFETCLLRKTLKVSG
;
A
#
# COMPACT_ATOMS: atom_id res chain seq x y z
N MET A 1 -8.65 -20.63 10.14
CA MET A 1 -7.43 -19.80 10.15
C MET A 1 -7.67 -18.43 10.78
N LYS A 2 -8.49 -17.52 10.23
CA LYS A 2 -8.68 -16.15 10.80
C LYS A 2 -9.17 -16.09 12.26
N ASN A 3 -9.88 -17.10 12.75
CA ASN A 3 -10.36 -17.14 14.14
C ASN A 3 -9.37 -17.78 15.11
N TRP A 4 -8.25 -18.33 14.63
CA TRP A 4 -7.31 -19.06 15.48
C TRP A 4 -6.55 -18.15 16.44
N ILE A 5 -6.29 -16.90 16.05
CA ILE A 5 -5.61 -15.92 16.91
C ILE A 5 -6.42 -15.57 18.17
N ARG A 6 -7.70 -15.95 18.23
CA ARG A 6 -8.57 -15.78 19.40
C ARG A 6 -8.66 -17.03 20.28
N HIS A 7 -7.99 -18.12 19.90
CA HIS A 7 -7.91 -19.31 20.73
C HIS A 7 -6.84 -19.13 21.82
N SER A 8 -6.98 -19.86 22.93
CA SER A 8 -5.93 -19.91 23.95
C SER A 8 -4.65 -20.56 23.40
N LYS A 9 -3.51 -20.25 24.00
CA LYS A 9 -2.20 -20.76 23.58
C LYS A 9 -2.13 -22.29 23.65
N GLU A 10 -2.77 -22.91 24.62
CA GLU A 10 -2.83 -24.37 24.81
C GLU A 10 -3.56 -25.03 23.63
N LYS A 11 -4.72 -24.47 23.25
CA LYS A 11 -5.50 -24.95 22.10
C LYS A 11 -4.75 -24.76 20.78
N LEU A 12 -3.93 -23.71 20.67
CA LEU A 12 -3.07 -23.50 19.51
C LEU A 12 -1.91 -24.51 19.49
N LEU A 13 -1.31 -24.80 20.64
CA LEU A 13 -0.24 -25.79 20.77
C LEU A 13 -0.71 -27.20 20.39
N GLU A 14 -1.91 -27.61 20.82
CA GLU A 14 -2.52 -28.87 20.38
C GLU A 14 -2.67 -28.92 18.84
N LYS A 15 -3.13 -27.81 18.24
CA LYS A 15 -3.29 -27.71 16.79
C LYS A 15 -1.97 -27.73 16.04
N LEU A 16 -0.92 -27.14 16.61
CA LEU A 16 0.43 -27.16 16.04
C LEU A 16 0.92 -28.59 15.89
N TRP A 17 0.81 -29.37 16.97
CA TRP A 17 1.26 -30.75 16.97
C TRP A 17 0.36 -31.70 16.17
N ALA A 18 -0.94 -31.41 16.09
CA ALA A 18 -1.84 -32.12 15.19
C ALA A 18 -1.58 -31.80 13.70
N ALA A 19 -1.02 -30.63 13.38
CA ALA A 19 -0.72 -30.23 12.00
C ALA A 19 0.40 -31.08 11.38
N GLU A 20 1.46 -31.36 12.15
CA GLU A 20 2.54 -32.26 11.75
C GLU A 20 3.11 -33.01 12.96
N PRO A 21 2.54 -34.19 13.28
CA PRO A 21 2.98 -35.00 14.43
C PRO A 21 4.43 -35.48 14.34
N LYS A 22 4.96 -35.66 13.12
CA LYS A 22 6.31 -36.18 12.93
C LYS A 22 7.36 -35.16 13.35
N ILE A 23 7.12 -33.86 13.12
CA ILE A 23 8.00 -32.80 13.63
C ILE A 23 8.00 -32.80 15.15
N LYS A 24 6.84 -32.94 15.82
CA LYS A 24 6.80 -33.07 17.29
C LYS A 24 7.68 -34.25 17.75
N SER A 25 7.55 -35.40 17.09
CA SER A 25 8.34 -36.59 17.44
C SER A 25 9.84 -36.36 17.27
N ILE A 26 10.27 -35.71 16.18
CA ILE A 26 11.69 -35.37 15.96
C ILE A 26 12.20 -34.51 17.11
N LEU A 27 11.52 -33.39 17.39
CA LEU A 27 11.95 -32.45 18.42
C LEU A 27 11.93 -33.08 19.84
N LYS A 28 10.90 -33.87 20.16
CA LYS A 28 10.77 -34.52 21.47
C LYS A 28 11.83 -35.61 21.69
N ASN A 29 12.23 -36.33 20.65
CA ASN A 29 13.14 -37.46 20.76
C ASN A 29 14.63 -37.09 20.59
N SER A 30 14.95 -35.96 19.97
CA SER A 30 16.33 -35.49 19.88
C SER A 30 16.88 -35.07 21.24
N ASN A 31 18.15 -35.37 21.51
CA ASN A 31 18.79 -35.03 22.79
C ASN A 31 19.23 -33.56 22.83
N GLN A 32 19.65 -33.03 21.68
CA GLN A 32 20.16 -31.67 21.55
C GLN A 32 19.51 -30.93 20.38
N LEU A 33 19.54 -29.59 20.44
CA LEU A 33 18.95 -28.74 19.42
C LEU A 33 19.56 -28.96 18.03
N GLU A 34 20.88 -29.12 17.95
CA GLU A 34 21.56 -29.34 16.66
C GLU A 34 21.23 -30.71 16.06
N GLU A 35 21.11 -31.75 16.88
CA GLU A 35 20.61 -33.05 16.43
C GLU A 35 19.19 -32.94 15.86
N ALA A 36 18.31 -32.22 16.56
CA ALA A 36 16.95 -31.95 16.12
C ALA A 36 16.93 -31.20 14.78
N ARG A 37 17.85 -30.24 14.60
CA ARG A 37 18.05 -29.49 13.35
C ARG A 37 18.38 -30.44 12.21
N PHE A 38 19.42 -31.28 12.34
CA PHE A 38 19.82 -32.22 11.29
C PHE A 38 18.69 -33.17 10.89
N ILE A 39 18.03 -33.80 11.86
CA ILE A 39 16.93 -34.74 11.58
C ILE A 39 15.74 -34.04 10.92
N LEU A 40 15.43 -32.81 11.36
CA LEU A 40 14.37 -32.02 10.74
C LEU A 40 14.69 -31.68 9.28
N PHE A 41 15.93 -31.28 8.97
CA PHE A 41 16.34 -31.02 7.58
C PHE A 41 16.27 -32.27 6.70
N ASP A 42 16.69 -33.45 7.20
CA ASP A 42 16.52 -34.70 6.44
C ASP A 42 15.03 -35.02 6.19
N TYR A 43 14.17 -34.82 7.19
CA TYR A 43 12.73 -34.97 7.03
C TYR A 43 12.16 -34.04 5.95
N LEU A 44 12.54 -32.76 5.96
CA LEU A 44 12.09 -31.77 4.98
C LEU A 44 12.60 -32.10 3.56
N ASN A 45 13.86 -32.50 3.42
CA ASN A 45 14.43 -32.94 2.14
C ASN A 45 13.73 -34.20 1.60
N ARG A 46 13.31 -35.11 2.48
CA ARG A 46 12.50 -36.26 2.09
C ARG A 46 11.10 -35.85 1.62
N LEU A 47 10.42 -34.96 2.34
CA LEU A 47 9.12 -34.43 1.90
C LEU A 47 9.21 -33.74 0.53
N GLU A 48 10.26 -32.95 0.30
CA GLU A 48 10.47 -32.28 -0.99
C GLU A 48 10.65 -33.27 -2.13
N ARG A 49 11.42 -34.33 -1.88
CA ARG A 49 11.59 -35.46 -2.81
C ARG A 49 10.28 -36.18 -3.10
N ASP A 50 9.45 -36.41 -2.08
CA ASP A 50 8.15 -37.07 -2.22
C ASP A 50 7.18 -36.23 -3.09
N LEU A 51 7.31 -34.89 -3.12
CA LEU A 51 6.51 -34.01 -3.99
C LEU A 51 6.77 -34.19 -5.50
N PHE A 52 7.86 -34.85 -5.89
CA PHE A 52 8.13 -35.23 -7.28
C PHE A 52 7.43 -36.53 -7.70
N ASN A 53 6.64 -37.17 -6.82
CA ASN A 53 6.02 -38.46 -7.08
C ASN A 53 7.02 -39.55 -7.51
N MET A 54 8.23 -39.57 -6.93
CA MET A 54 9.22 -40.63 -7.21
C MET A 54 8.69 -42.04 -6.88
N ARG A 55 7.65 -42.13 -6.04
CA ARG A 55 6.86 -43.35 -5.83
C ARG A 55 5.40 -43.08 -6.21
N SER A 56 4.78 -44.09 -6.82
CA SER A 56 3.41 -44.05 -7.32
C SER A 56 2.34 -44.16 -6.23
N ASP A 57 2.72 -44.44 -5.00
CA ASP A 57 1.83 -44.73 -3.85
C ASP A 57 1.86 -43.63 -2.77
N THR A 58 2.41 -42.46 -3.06
CA THR A 58 2.49 -41.38 -2.07
C THR A 58 1.19 -40.57 -1.98
N TYR A 59 0.91 -40.03 -0.79
CA TYR A 59 -0.17 -39.06 -0.57
C TYR A 59 -0.11 -37.88 -1.56
N PHE A 60 1.09 -37.52 -2.03
CA PHE A 60 1.30 -36.38 -2.90
C PHE A 60 0.88 -36.63 -4.35
N VAL A 61 0.63 -37.87 -4.78
CA VAL A 61 0.28 -38.18 -6.18
C VAL A 61 -0.93 -37.39 -6.65
N ASN A 62 -1.97 -37.31 -5.83
CA ASN A 62 -3.25 -36.68 -6.15
C ASN A 62 -3.33 -35.18 -5.79
N LEU A 63 -2.24 -34.56 -5.32
CA LEU A 63 -2.24 -33.13 -5.03
C LEU A 63 -2.16 -32.30 -6.32
N ASN A 64 -2.95 -31.23 -6.36
CA ASN A 64 -2.87 -30.21 -7.41
C ASN A 64 -1.44 -29.64 -7.52
N ILE A 65 -0.97 -29.38 -8.74
CA ILE A 65 0.37 -28.82 -9.01
C ILE A 65 0.65 -27.52 -8.22
N ILE A 66 -0.38 -26.69 -8.02
CA ILE A 66 -0.28 -25.45 -7.23
C ILE A 66 -0.08 -25.78 -5.74
N GLU A 67 -0.77 -26.79 -5.20
CA GLU A 67 -0.54 -27.25 -3.82
C GLU A 67 0.84 -27.87 -3.67
N LYS A 68 1.32 -28.63 -4.66
CA LYS A 68 2.70 -29.13 -4.67
C LYS A 68 3.71 -27.98 -4.65
N ARG A 69 3.50 -26.94 -5.46
CA ARG A 69 4.37 -25.76 -5.46
C ARG A 69 4.31 -25.00 -4.14
N ASN A 70 3.12 -24.81 -3.58
CA ASN A 70 2.95 -24.19 -2.26
C ASN A 70 3.65 -25.00 -1.17
N ALA A 71 3.56 -26.34 -1.20
CA ALA A 71 4.25 -27.20 -0.25
C ALA A 71 5.78 -27.05 -0.35
N LYS A 72 6.34 -27.00 -1.58
CA LYS A 72 7.77 -26.72 -1.79
C LYS A 72 8.17 -25.36 -1.22
N GLU A 73 7.39 -24.31 -1.45
CA GLU A 73 7.67 -22.99 -0.88
C GLU A 73 7.57 -23.01 0.66
N CYS A 74 6.59 -23.71 1.23
CA CYS A 74 6.50 -23.88 2.69
C CYS A 74 7.70 -24.64 3.25
N ILE A 75 8.19 -25.67 2.56
CA ILE A 75 9.40 -26.40 2.95
C ILE A 75 10.60 -25.46 2.91
N ARG A 76 10.79 -24.71 1.82
CA ARG A 76 11.87 -23.71 1.70
C ARG A 76 11.82 -22.66 2.81
N VAL A 77 10.64 -22.11 3.10
CA VAL A 77 10.45 -21.12 4.17
C VAL A 77 10.77 -21.75 5.53
N LEU A 78 10.24 -22.93 5.83
CA LEU A 78 10.50 -23.60 7.10
C LEU A 78 11.99 -23.92 7.26
N SER A 79 12.64 -24.46 6.23
CA SER A 79 14.07 -24.69 6.21
C SER A 79 14.85 -23.40 6.49
N ASN A 80 14.53 -22.30 5.79
CA ASN A 80 15.18 -21.01 6.03
C ASN A 80 15.00 -20.51 7.47
N VAL A 81 13.80 -20.62 8.03
CA VAL A 81 13.50 -20.21 9.41
C VAL A 81 14.32 -21.02 10.44
N MET A 82 14.66 -22.28 10.14
CA MET A 82 15.45 -23.15 11.01
C MET A 82 16.97 -23.13 10.73
N ARG A 83 17.47 -22.28 9.83
CA ARG A 83 18.91 -22.15 9.56
C ARG A 83 19.59 -21.38 10.68
N SER A 84 20.68 -21.93 11.22
CA SER A 84 21.48 -21.30 12.28
C SER A 84 22.02 -19.93 11.86
N GLU A 85 22.35 -19.74 10.59
CA GLU A 85 22.74 -18.43 10.04
C GLU A 85 21.66 -17.36 10.25
N ASN A 86 20.39 -17.68 9.98
CA ASN A 86 19.29 -16.73 10.15
C ASN A 86 18.99 -16.48 11.63
N GLU A 87 19.13 -17.50 12.48
CA GLU A 87 19.00 -17.33 13.93
C GLU A 87 20.10 -16.42 14.48
N HIS A 88 21.33 -16.54 13.98
CA HIS A 88 22.44 -15.66 14.34
C HIS A 88 22.18 -14.21 13.93
N LEU A 89 21.73 -13.98 12.69
CA LEU A 89 21.43 -12.63 12.18
C LEU A 89 20.26 -11.96 12.90
N THR A 90 19.25 -12.73 13.32
CA THR A 90 18.03 -12.21 13.97
C THR A 90 18.12 -12.17 15.48
N GLY A 91 19.08 -12.88 16.09
CA GLY A 91 19.19 -13.04 17.54
C GLY A 91 18.08 -13.90 18.15
N VAL A 92 17.25 -14.57 17.34
CA VAL A 92 16.12 -15.39 17.79
C VAL A 92 16.19 -16.76 17.13
N SER A 93 15.97 -17.83 17.91
CA SER A 93 15.88 -19.20 17.41
C SER A 93 14.45 -19.74 17.48
N PRO A 94 13.70 -19.75 16.37
CA PRO A 94 12.39 -20.40 16.30
C PRO A 94 12.48 -21.90 16.55
N LEU A 95 13.57 -22.54 16.13
CA LEU A 95 13.78 -23.97 16.36
C LEU A 95 13.91 -24.27 17.85
N ALA A 96 14.68 -23.46 18.59
CA ALA A 96 14.81 -23.60 20.04
C ALA A 96 13.47 -23.50 20.74
N ARG A 97 12.64 -22.50 20.38
CA ARG A 97 11.29 -22.36 20.96
C ARG A 97 10.41 -23.56 20.69
N LEU A 98 10.40 -24.09 19.46
CA LEU A 98 9.64 -25.31 19.16
C LEU A 98 10.19 -26.55 19.88
N PHE A 99 11.51 -26.63 20.05
CA PHE A 99 12.18 -27.71 20.78
C PHE A 99 11.79 -27.67 22.27
N GLU A 100 11.86 -26.51 22.91
CA GLU A 100 11.43 -26.30 24.31
C GLU A 100 9.96 -26.70 24.50
N LEU A 101 9.08 -26.29 23.56
CA LEU A 101 7.66 -26.65 23.58
C LEU A 101 7.41 -28.16 23.39
N ALA A 102 8.19 -28.82 22.53
CA ALA A 102 8.08 -30.26 22.30
C ALA A 102 8.61 -31.10 23.48
N LYS A 103 9.58 -30.56 24.21
CA LYS A 103 10.15 -31.13 25.45
C LYS A 103 9.32 -30.80 26.70
N GLU A 104 8.26 -30.00 26.55
CA GLU A 104 7.36 -29.62 27.65
C GLU A 104 8.12 -28.89 28.79
N ILE A 105 9.09 -28.05 28.43
CA ILE A 105 9.87 -27.26 29.40
C ILE A 105 8.96 -26.24 30.10
N PRO A 106 8.96 -26.16 31.45
CA PRO A 106 8.15 -25.19 32.18
C PRO A 106 8.44 -23.74 31.74
N GLY A 107 7.39 -22.94 31.52
CA GLY A 107 7.55 -21.53 31.12
C GLY A 107 7.72 -21.30 29.62
N ALA A 108 7.89 -22.34 28.79
CA ALA A 108 8.16 -22.19 27.37
C ALA A 108 6.97 -21.57 26.60
N LEU A 109 5.73 -21.89 26.98
CA LEU A 109 4.52 -21.40 26.31
C LEU A 109 4.28 -19.91 26.57
N GLU A 110 4.74 -19.41 27.71
CA GLU A 110 4.64 -18.04 28.15
C GLU A 110 5.57 -17.13 27.34
N THR A 111 6.71 -17.65 26.88
CA THR A 111 7.72 -16.89 26.09
C THR A 111 7.30 -16.59 24.66
N ILE A 112 6.26 -17.24 24.14
CA ILE A 112 5.80 -17.09 22.75
C ILE A 112 4.40 -16.47 22.67
N ASN A 113 4.10 -15.78 21.58
CA ASN A 113 2.77 -15.22 21.33
C ASN A 113 1.91 -16.15 20.45
N GLU A 114 0.60 -15.89 20.39
CA GLU A 114 -0.38 -16.65 19.60
C GLU A 114 -0.07 -16.59 18.10
N GLY A 115 0.54 -15.49 17.64
CA GLY A 115 0.97 -15.29 16.27
C GLY A 115 2.01 -16.32 15.83
N PHE A 116 3.03 -16.56 16.67
CA PHE A 116 4.06 -17.57 16.45
C PHE A 116 3.44 -18.95 16.23
N LEU A 117 2.53 -19.38 17.13
CA LEU A 117 1.85 -20.66 17.00
C LEU A 117 1.01 -20.72 15.72
N CYS A 118 0.25 -19.66 15.41
CA CYS A 118 -0.55 -19.60 14.19
C CYS A 118 0.29 -19.74 12.92
N GLU A 119 1.46 -19.12 12.87
CA GLU A 119 2.39 -19.17 11.74
C GLU A 119 2.92 -20.59 11.53
N PHE A 120 3.41 -21.25 12.58
CA PHE A 120 3.93 -22.61 12.47
C PHE A 120 2.84 -23.66 12.21
N ILE A 121 1.61 -23.49 12.74
CA ILE A 121 0.47 -24.35 12.35
C ILE A 121 0.25 -24.28 10.83
N VAL A 122 0.30 -23.08 10.24
CA VAL A 122 0.09 -22.90 8.80
C VAL A 122 1.26 -23.47 8.00
N LEU A 123 2.50 -23.26 8.44
CA LEU A 123 3.68 -23.85 7.79
C LEU A 123 3.66 -25.38 7.82
N PHE A 124 3.34 -25.99 8.96
CA PHE A 124 3.27 -27.46 9.10
C PHE A 124 2.17 -28.09 8.24
N ARG A 125 1.02 -27.42 8.13
CA ARG A 125 -0.01 -27.84 7.17
C ARG A 125 0.43 -27.61 5.72
N GLY A 126 1.20 -26.57 5.46
CA GLY A 126 1.71 -26.21 4.14
C GLY A 126 2.69 -27.24 3.58
N ILE A 127 3.68 -27.67 4.37
CA ILE A 127 4.70 -28.65 3.95
C ILE A 127 4.10 -30.02 3.55
N THR A 128 2.92 -30.36 4.07
CA THR A 128 2.18 -31.58 3.73
C THR A 128 1.11 -31.38 2.67
N GLY A 129 1.03 -30.20 2.02
CA GLY A 129 0.01 -29.91 1.00
C GLY A 129 -1.42 -29.81 1.56
N LYS A 130 -1.57 -29.66 2.89
CA LYS A 130 -2.86 -29.53 3.60
C LYS A 130 -3.24 -28.07 3.84
N SER A 131 -2.78 -27.18 2.96
CA SER A 131 -3.06 -25.74 3.02
C SER A 131 -4.55 -25.43 2.80
N GLY A 132 -5.25 -26.31 2.07
CA GLY A 132 -6.69 -26.24 1.84
C GLY A 132 -7.13 -25.09 0.94
N LYS A 133 -6.22 -24.50 0.15
CA LYS A 133 -6.52 -23.34 -0.71
C LYS A 133 -6.97 -23.74 -2.11
N HIS A 134 -6.44 -24.83 -2.64
CA HIS A 134 -6.83 -25.39 -3.92
C HIS A 134 -7.33 -26.82 -3.67
N ALA A 135 -8.63 -26.93 -3.38
CA ALA A 135 -9.29 -28.23 -3.32
C ALA A 135 -9.10 -28.98 -4.65
N THR A 136 -8.94 -30.30 -4.53
CA THR A 136 -8.97 -31.36 -5.56
C THR A 136 -9.19 -30.88 -6.99
N GLY A 137 -8.22 -31.19 -7.85
CA GLY A 137 -8.15 -30.75 -9.24
C GLY A 137 -9.47 -30.80 -9.99
N GLN A 138 -10.03 -29.62 -10.26
CA GLN A 138 -10.59 -29.41 -11.59
C GLN A 138 -9.42 -29.03 -12.47
N GLU A 139 -8.85 -30.03 -13.13
CA GLU A 139 -7.95 -29.80 -14.25
C GLU A 139 -8.70 -28.97 -15.28
N VAL A 140 -8.33 -27.69 -15.37
CA VAL A 140 -8.91 -26.72 -16.32
C VAL A 140 -8.69 -27.15 -17.79
N PHE A 141 -7.86 -28.17 -18.02
CA PHE A 141 -7.37 -28.56 -19.34
C PHE A 141 -7.55 -30.05 -19.70
N SER A 142 -8.27 -30.85 -18.90
CA SER A 142 -8.56 -32.27 -19.24
C SER A 142 -9.96 -32.50 -19.80
N MET A 143 -10.66 -31.43 -20.20
CA MET A 143 -11.93 -31.57 -20.91
C MET A 143 -11.68 -31.93 -22.38
N LYS A 144 -12.47 -32.87 -22.92
CA LYS A 144 -12.46 -33.21 -24.36
C LYS A 144 -12.86 -31.99 -25.20
N ASP A 145 -12.29 -31.83 -26.38
CA ASP A 145 -12.66 -30.74 -27.30
C ASP A 145 -14.15 -30.79 -27.68
N GLY A 146 -14.82 -29.63 -27.70
CA GLY A 146 -16.22 -29.50 -28.16
C GLY A 146 -17.06 -28.47 -27.42
N ARG A 147 -18.32 -28.30 -27.86
CA ARG A 147 -19.27 -27.34 -27.29
C ARG A 147 -19.61 -27.63 -25.83
N GLU A 148 -19.70 -28.91 -25.46
CA GLU A 148 -19.98 -29.36 -24.09
C GLU A 148 -18.88 -28.89 -23.11
N ALA A 149 -17.61 -29.10 -23.46
CA ALA A 149 -16.49 -28.59 -22.68
C ALA A 149 -16.47 -27.05 -22.57
N ALA A 150 -16.84 -26.35 -23.64
CA ALA A 150 -16.97 -24.89 -23.61
C ALA A 150 -18.08 -24.42 -22.63
N VAL A 151 -19.20 -25.16 -22.55
CA VAL A 151 -20.29 -24.88 -21.59
C VAL A 151 -19.81 -25.10 -20.16
N ILE A 152 -19.20 -26.25 -19.86
CA ILE A 152 -18.67 -26.54 -18.52
C ILE A 152 -17.60 -25.50 -18.14
N ARG A 153 -16.74 -25.10 -19.08
CA ARG A 153 -15.75 -24.04 -18.84
C ARG A 153 -16.39 -22.69 -18.53
N SER A 154 -17.49 -22.34 -19.21
CA SER A 154 -18.24 -21.12 -18.94
C SER A 154 -18.83 -21.13 -17.53
N GLU A 155 -19.43 -22.24 -17.09
CA GLU A 155 -19.96 -22.40 -15.74
C GLU A 155 -18.86 -22.25 -14.68
N GLN A 156 -17.68 -22.82 -14.90
CA GLN A 156 -16.52 -22.61 -14.03
C GLN A 156 -16.07 -21.13 -13.96
N LEU A 157 -16.15 -20.40 -15.08
CA LEU A 157 -15.84 -18.96 -15.09
C LEU A 157 -16.88 -18.15 -14.32
N ASP A 158 -18.15 -18.55 -14.36
CA ASP A 158 -19.21 -17.96 -13.54
C ASP A 158 -18.97 -18.20 -12.05
N ASP A 159 -18.50 -19.38 -11.65
CA ASP A 159 -18.06 -19.68 -10.29
C ASP A 159 -16.90 -18.78 -9.86
N TYR A 160 -15.90 -18.58 -10.73
CA TYR A 160 -14.80 -17.65 -10.47
C TYR A 160 -15.29 -16.21 -10.33
N ALA A 161 -16.23 -15.78 -11.18
CA ALA A 161 -16.83 -14.45 -11.08
C ALA A 161 -17.61 -14.29 -9.76
N SER A 162 -18.36 -15.32 -9.35
CA SER A 162 -19.08 -15.35 -8.07
C SER A 162 -18.12 -15.25 -6.88
N LEU A 163 -17.01 -16.00 -6.92
CA LEU A 163 -15.94 -15.91 -5.93
C LEU A 163 -15.37 -14.49 -5.82
N ILE A 164 -15.04 -13.86 -6.95
CA ILE A 164 -14.51 -12.49 -7.00
C ILE A 164 -15.54 -11.52 -6.38
N ARG A 165 -16.80 -11.57 -6.80
CA ARG A 165 -17.88 -10.71 -6.27
C ARG A 165 -18.05 -10.89 -4.76
N ARG A 166 -18.00 -12.12 -4.25
CA ARG A 166 -18.07 -12.40 -2.81
C ARG A 166 -16.91 -11.77 -2.04
N HIS A 167 -15.71 -11.76 -2.61
CA HIS A 167 -14.56 -11.10 -1.99
C HIS A 167 -14.64 -9.58 -2.06
N PHE A 168 -15.13 -9.00 -3.16
CA PHE A 168 -15.34 -7.56 -3.29
C PHE A 168 -16.30 -7.01 -2.24
N ARG A 169 -17.38 -7.74 -1.91
CA ARG A 169 -18.36 -7.34 -0.88
C ARG A 169 -17.77 -7.13 0.52
N ARG A 170 -16.52 -7.55 0.77
CA ARG A 170 -15.83 -7.33 2.05
C ARG A 170 -15.26 -5.92 2.20
N TYR A 171 -15.17 -5.17 1.12
CA TYR A 171 -14.54 -3.87 1.07
C TYR A 171 -15.58 -2.80 0.75
N ARG A 172 -15.43 -1.64 1.38
CA ARG A 172 -16.30 -0.49 1.18
C ARG A 172 -15.81 0.36 0.01
N THR A 173 -16.73 0.93 -0.74
CA THR A 173 -16.44 1.96 -1.75
C THR A 173 -16.89 3.33 -1.26
N GLY A 174 -16.33 4.41 -1.80
CA GLY A 174 -16.79 5.76 -1.43
C GLY A 174 -18.21 6.08 -1.93
N PHE A 175 -18.81 5.18 -2.72
CA PHE A 175 -20.20 5.24 -3.17
C PHE A 175 -21.20 4.50 -2.26
N ASP A 176 -20.72 3.81 -1.22
CA ASP A 176 -21.59 3.12 -0.26
C ASP A 176 -22.45 4.16 0.50
N ARG A 177 -23.78 4.05 0.40
CA ARG A 177 -24.73 5.03 1.01
C ARG A 177 -24.50 5.25 2.50
N SER A 178 -24.17 4.20 3.25
CA SER A 178 -23.88 4.31 4.68
C SER A 178 -22.61 5.11 4.94
N LEU A 179 -21.57 4.92 4.12
CA LEU A 179 -20.31 5.62 4.25
C LEU A 179 -20.47 7.09 3.86
N ILE A 180 -21.21 7.38 2.79
CA ILE A 180 -21.54 8.77 2.40
C ILE A 180 -22.24 9.49 3.56
N ARG A 181 -23.26 8.86 4.18
CA ARG A 181 -23.97 9.47 5.31
C ARG A 181 -23.04 9.77 6.49
N GLN A 182 -22.20 8.80 6.87
CA GLN A 182 -21.21 8.97 7.95
C GLN A 182 -20.25 10.12 7.67
N ARG A 183 -19.78 10.25 6.44
CA ARG A 183 -18.86 11.33 6.04
C ARG A 183 -19.54 12.70 6.03
N GLN A 184 -20.82 12.76 5.65
CA GLN A 184 -21.60 14.00 5.74
C GLN A 184 -21.85 14.42 7.20
N GLU A 185 -22.07 13.47 8.10
CA GLU A 185 -22.16 13.74 9.53
C GLU A 185 -20.82 14.26 10.07
N LEU A 186 -19.71 13.58 9.76
CA LEU A 186 -18.37 14.00 10.19
C LEU A 186 -17.97 15.36 9.59
N LYS A 187 -18.33 15.63 8.33
CA LYS A 187 -18.15 16.95 7.71
C LYS A 187 -18.83 18.06 8.51
N LYS A 188 -20.07 17.86 8.99
CA LYS A 188 -20.78 18.85 9.80
C LYS A 188 -20.04 19.13 11.12
N GLU A 189 -19.50 18.09 11.74
CA GLU A 189 -18.69 18.22 12.97
C GLU A 189 -17.39 18.98 12.71
N ILE A 190 -16.69 18.67 11.62
CA ILE A 190 -15.48 19.38 11.20
C ILE A 190 -15.79 20.86 10.97
N LEU A 191 -16.87 21.16 10.23
CA LEU A 191 -17.31 22.53 9.99
C LEU A 191 -17.66 23.25 11.30
N SER A 192 -18.37 22.58 12.21
CA SER A 192 -18.71 23.15 13.53
C SER A 192 -17.45 23.42 14.37
N TYR A 193 -16.46 22.53 14.36
CA TYR A 193 -15.21 22.69 15.10
C TYR A 193 -14.43 23.92 14.64
N PHE A 194 -14.36 24.14 13.32
CA PHE A 194 -13.66 25.29 12.72
C PHE A 194 -14.54 26.55 12.56
N GLY A 195 -15.81 26.53 13.03
CA GLY A 195 -16.73 27.65 12.87
C GLY A 195 -17.00 28.02 11.40
N ALA A 196 -17.04 27.03 10.52
CA ALA A 196 -17.11 27.20 9.08
C ALA A 196 -18.45 26.74 8.47
N GLY A 197 -18.80 27.28 7.31
CA GLY A 197 -20.01 26.95 6.54
C GLY A 197 -19.75 26.10 5.29
N GLU A 198 -20.84 25.71 4.63
CA GLU A 198 -20.79 24.92 3.38
C GLU A 198 -20.05 25.62 2.23
N SER A 199 -20.14 26.94 2.13
CA SER A 199 -19.39 27.72 1.13
C SER A 199 -17.87 27.60 1.32
N GLN A 200 -17.41 27.57 2.58
CA GLN A 200 -16.00 27.36 2.91
C GLN A 200 -15.57 25.92 2.65
N TRP A 201 -16.45 24.94 2.84
CA TRP A 201 -16.15 23.56 2.47
C TRP A 201 -15.82 23.39 0.98
N GLN A 202 -16.49 24.16 0.12
CA GLN A 202 -16.24 24.15 -1.33
C GLN A 202 -15.01 25.00 -1.74
N ASP A 203 -14.44 25.80 -0.82
CA ASP A 203 -13.20 26.54 -1.04
C ASP A 203 -11.99 25.68 -0.69
N TYR A 204 -11.23 25.25 -1.71
CA TYR A 204 -10.01 24.48 -1.48
C TYR A 204 -8.97 25.23 -0.62
N MET A 205 -8.94 26.56 -0.67
CA MET A 205 -8.02 27.36 0.15
C MET A 205 -8.40 27.31 1.63
N TRP A 206 -9.68 27.11 1.95
CA TRP A 206 -10.10 26.88 3.33
C TRP A 206 -9.52 25.57 3.86
N HIS A 207 -9.53 24.50 3.06
CA HIS A 207 -8.89 23.24 3.45
C HIS A 207 -7.39 23.39 3.68
N TYR A 208 -6.70 24.19 2.87
CA TYR A 208 -5.25 24.45 3.04
C TYR A 208 -4.95 25.29 4.29
N ARG A 209 -5.81 26.26 4.64
CA ARG A 209 -5.65 27.08 5.86
C ARG A 209 -5.91 26.29 7.15
N HIS A 210 -6.66 25.20 7.08
CA HIS A 210 -7.05 24.39 8.24
C HIS A 210 -6.46 22.96 8.17
N ILE A 211 -5.27 22.83 7.57
CA ILE A 211 -4.53 21.56 7.61
C ILE A 211 -4.25 21.22 9.08
N ILE A 212 -4.60 20.01 9.47
CA ILE A 212 -4.43 19.49 10.82
C ILE A 212 -3.01 18.92 10.94
N LYS A 213 -2.26 19.43 11.93
CA LYS A 213 -0.84 19.12 12.16
C LYS A 213 -0.49 18.77 13.60
N ASP A 214 -1.50 18.63 14.47
CA ASP A 214 -1.31 18.28 15.87
C ASP A 214 -2.31 17.20 16.33
N ALA A 215 -1.86 16.38 17.30
CA ALA A 215 -2.65 15.25 17.80
C ALA A 215 -3.92 15.70 18.52
N LYS A 216 -3.89 16.89 19.15
CA LYS A 216 -5.01 17.43 19.93
C LYS A 216 -6.18 17.75 19.01
N THR A 217 -5.98 18.56 17.97
CA THR A 217 -7.01 18.92 16.99
C THR A 217 -7.63 17.67 16.34
N LEU A 218 -6.79 16.69 15.98
CA LEU A 218 -7.28 15.43 15.41
C LEU A 218 -8.13 14.64 16.42
N GLY A 219 -7.65 14.52 17.67
CA GLY A 219 -8.32 13.81 18.76
C GLY A 219 -9.61 14.46 19.26
N ASP A 220 -9.74 15.78 19.11
CA ASP A 220 -10.96 16.53 19.43
C ASP A 220 -12.11 16.18 18.46
N ILE A 221 -11.79 15.85 17.20
CA ILE A 221 -12.79 15.61 16.14
C ILE A 221 -13.11 14.11 16.00
N VAL A 222 -12.10 13.25 16.06
CA VAL A 222 -12.25 11.79 15.90
C VAL A 222 -11.56 11.04 17.03
N ARG A 223 -12.14 9.91 17.45
CA ARG A 223 -11.48 9.03 18.41
C ARG A 223 -10.24 8.40 17.77
N LEU A 224 -9.11 8.57 18.45
CA LEU A 224 -7.84 7.94 18.11
C LEU A 224 -7.65 6.64 18.89
N GLU A 225 -7.08 5.62 18.25
CA GLU A 225 -6.67 4.39 18.93
C GLU A 225 -5.35 4.59 19.69
N PRO A 226 -5.05 3.78 20.73
CA PRO A 226 -3.83 3.94 21.51
C PRO A 226 -2.55 3.97 20.67
N ASP A 227 -2.46 3.11 19.63
CA ASP A 227 -1.30 3.06 18.74
C ASP A 227 -1.20 4.28 17.81
N GLU A 228 -2.33 4.93 17.50
CA GLU A 228 -2.37 6.17 16.73
C GLU A 228 -1.91 7.35 17.59
N VAL A 229 -2.34 7.40 18.85
CA VAL A 229 -1.88 8.41 19.82
C VAL A 229 -0.37 8.31 20.05
N GLU A 230 0.15 7.10 20.29
CA GLU A 230 1.60 6.88 20.43
C GLU A 230 2.38 7.30 19.18
N GLY A 231 1.83 7.01 17.99
CA GLY A 231 2.45 7.38 16.73
C GLY A 231 2.51 8.89 16.50
N LEU A 232 1.43 9.60 16.80
CA LEU A 232 1.36 11.06 16.68
C LEU A 232 2.26 11.75 17.71
N ALA A 233 2.30 11.26 18.95
CA ALA A 233 3.21 11.77 19.98
C ALA A 233 4.69 11.61 19.56
N ALA A 234 5.05 10.46 18.99
CA ALA A 234 6.39 10.23 18.46
C ALA A 234 6.70 11.13 17.25
N ALA A 235 5.71 11.41 16.40
CA ALA A 235 5.90 12.34 15.28
C ALA A 235 6.16 13.77 15.77
N GLU A 236 5.43 14.23 16.79
CA GLU A 236 5.64 15.53 17.43
C GLU A 236 7.03 15.62 18.10
N GLU A 237 7.41 14.63 18.91
CA GLU A 237 8.71 14.54 19.58
C GLU A 237 9.89 14.59 18.60
N MET A 238 9.74 13.94 17.44
CA MET A 238 10.80 13.82 16.43
C MET A 238 10.69 14.85 15.30
N HIS A 239 9.78 15.82 15.43
CA HIS A 239 9.49 16.84 14.41
C HIS A 239 9.26 16.25 13.01
N PHE A 240 8.54 15.13 12.95
CA PHE A 240 8.15 14.52 11.70
C PHE A 240 6.88 15.22 11.17
N PRO A 241 6.90 15.81 9.97
CA PRO A 241 5.75 16.54 9.47
C PRO A 241 4.61 15.57 9.17
N PHE A 242 3.45 15.84 9.76
CA PHE A 242 2.19 15.17 9.41
C PHE A 242 1.14 16.25 9.10
N GLU A 243 0.40 16.02 8.04
CA GLU A 243 -0.55 17.01 7.51
C GLU A 243 -1.78 16.26 7.00
N ILE A 244 -2.97 16.67 7.45
CA ILE A 244 -4.26 16.09 7.06
C ILE A 244 -5.21 17.23 6.73
N THR A 245 -5.75 17.25 5.50
CA THR A 245 -6.78 18.23 5.15
C THR A 245 -8.09 17.92 5.85
N PRO A 246 -8.93 18.93 6.15
CA PRO A 246 -10.29 18.70 6.68
C PRO A 246 -11.12 17.77 5.78
N TYR A 247 -10.99 17.90 4.45
CA TYR A 247 -11.64 16.99 3.51
C TYR A 247 -11.20 15.53 3.71
N TYR A 248 -9.90 15.25 3.83
CA TYR A 248 -9.46 13.87 4.00
C TYR A 248 -9.80 13.32 5.39
N LEU A 249 -9.79 14.16 6.43
CA LEU A 249 -10.30 13.78 7.75
C LEU A 249 -11.76 13.32 7.69
N SER A 250 -12.59 13.95 6.84
CA SER A 250 -13.99 13.53 6.66
C SER A 250 -14.13 12.08 6.20
N LEU A 251 -13.07 11.45 5.66
CA LEU A 251 -13.08 10.06 5.23
C LEU A 251 -12.95 9.06 6.39
N PHE A 252 -12.64 9.53 7.60
CA PHE A 252 -12.44 8.72 8.79
C PHE A 252 -13.77 8.30 9.41
N ASN A 253 -13.73 7.27 10.25
CA ASN A 253 -14.78 6.99 11.21
C ASN A 253 -14.55 7.78 12.51
N LYS A 254 -15.59 8.50 12.95
CA LYS A 254 -15.57 9.32 14.17
C LYS A 254 -15.33 8.51 15.45
N SER A 255 -15.95 7.34 15.54
CA SER A 255 -16.03 6.56 16.78
C SER A 255 -14.81 5.67 17.06
N GLY A 256 -13.78 5.76 16.21
CA GLY A 256 -12.56 4.96 16.30
C GLY A 256 -12.30 4.19 15.01
N ARG A 257 -11.16 3.52 14.95
CA ARG A 257 -10.71 2.83 13.73
C ARG A 257 -11.59 1.62 13.43
N THR A 258 -12.02 1.49 12.17
CA THR A 258 -12.81 0.36 11.68
C THR A 258 -12.16 -0.32 10.48
N ASP A 259 -12.71 -1.46 10.05
CA ASP A 259 -12.29 -2.13 8.81
C ASP A 259 -12.52 -1.27 7.55
N ALA A 260 -13.38 -0.24 7.62
CA ALA A 260 -13.73 0.61 6.49
C ALA A 260 -12.76 1.78 6.27
N ASP A 261 -12.05 2.21 7.31
CA ASP A 261 -11.18 3.40 7.30
C ASP A 261 -9.76 3.13 7.81
N ARG A 262 -9.43 1.96 8.38
CA ARG A 262 -8.06 1.63 8.85
C ARG A 262 -6.97 1.92 7.82
N GLN A 263 -7.26 1.68 6.54
CA GLN A 263 -6.37 1.87 5.41
C GLN A 263 -6.28 3.34 5.00
N ILE A 264 -7.31 4.15 5.25
CA ILE A 264 -7.28 5.60 5.02
C ILE A 264 -6.43 6.25 6.13
N ARG A 265 -6.66 5.83 7.39
CA ARG A 265 -5.92 6.32 8.57
C ARG A 265 -4.44 5.99 8.50
N ALA A 266 -4.08 4.74 8.20
CA ALA A 266 -2.70 4.27 8.13
C ALA A 266 -1.84 4.96 7.04
N GLN A 267 -2.48 5.66 6.10
CA GLN A 267 -1.77 6.42 5.08
C GLN A 267 -1.28 7.78 5.58
N VAL A 268 -1.86 8.33 6.66
CA VAL A 268 -1.59 9.70 7.14
C VAL A 268 -1.22 9.76 8.62
N ILE A 269 -1.61 8.76 9.42
CA ILE A 269 -1.20 8.64 10.82
C ILE A 269 0.10 7.82 10.88
N PRO A 270 1.24 8.43 11.24
CA PRO A 270 2.49 7.71 11.37
C PRO A 270 2.43 6.75 12.56
N SER A 271 3.11 5.60 12.45
CA SER A 271 3.29 4.70 13.59
C SER A 271 4.53 5.08 14.39
N ARG A 272 4.56 4.77 15.68
CA ARG A 272 5.76 4.96 16.52
C ARG A 272 6.99 4.29 15.90
N ARG A 273 6.85 3.07 15.39
CA ARG A 273 7.92 2.33 14.70
C ARG A 273 8.44 3.08 13.47
N TYR A 274 7.54 3.69 12.70
CA TYR A 274 7.91 4.50 11.55
C TYR A 274 8.74 5.71 11.96
N CYS A 275 8.28 6.48 12.95
CA CYS A 275 8.98 7.67 13.44
C CYS A 275 10.40 7.32 13.93
N HIS A 276 10.53 6.29 14.76
CA HIS A 276 11.85 5.83 15.24
C HIS A 276 12.76 5.35 14.09
N GLY A 277 12.23 4.57 13.14
CA GLY A 277 13.03 4.07 12.02
C GLY A 277 13.53 5.19 11.10
N VAL A 278 12.71 6.21 10.87
CA VAL A 278 13.12 7.42 10.14
C VAL A 278 14.19 8.19 10.89
N LYS A 279 14.00 8.43 12.20
CA LYS A 279 14.97 9.13 13.06
C LYS A 279 16.32 8.42 13.08
N GLU A 280 16.31 7.11 13.33
CA GLU A 280 17.52 6.29 13.35
C GLU A 280 18.27 6.34 12.01
N SER A 281 17.54 6.29 10.89
CA SER A 281 18.14 6.39 9.55
C SER A 281 18.81 7.75 9.33
N ARG A 282 18.13 8.85 9.73
CA ARG A 282 18.67 10.21 9.66
C ARG A 282 19.92 10.38 10.53
N GLU A 283 19.90 9.88 11.76
CA GLU A 283 21.04 9.94 12.69
C GLU A 283 22.26 9.16 12.19
N LYS A 284 22.05 8.02 11.53
CA LYS A 284 23.12 7.21 10.92
C LYS A 284 23.64 7.76 9.59
N GLY A 285 23.07 8.87 9.10
CA GLY A 285 23.37 9.40 7.77
C GLY A 285 22.98 8.46 6.62
N ILE A 286 22.09 7.50 6.89
CA ILE A 286 21.53 6.62 5.87
C ILE A 286 20.43 7.42 5.18
N ASP A 287 20.75 7.92 4.00
CA ASP A 287 19.78 8.62 3.18
C ASP A 287 18.64 7.68 2.77
N MET A 288 17.40 8.06 3.05
CA MET A 288 16.21 7.29 2.65
C MET A 288 15.81 7.58 1.19
N ASP A 289 16.73 8.14 0.40
CA ASP A 289 16.62 8.28 -1.05
C ASP A 289 16.78 6.93 -1.75
N PHE A 290 15.81 6.03 -1.55
CA PHE A 290 15.80 4.68 -2.13
C PHE A 290 15.81 4.66 -3.66
N MET A 291 15.51 5.79 -4.30
CA MET A 291 15.46 5.93 -5.76
C MET A 291 16.69 6.66 -6.33
N GLY A 292 17.65 7.05 -5.48
CA GLY A 292 18.84 7.78 -5.88
C GLY A 292 18.54 9.09 -6.60
N GLU A 293 17.45 9.79 -6.25
CA GLU A 293 17.07 11.08 -6.82
C GLU A 293 18.19 12.12 -6.72
N LYS A 294 18.99 12.11 -5.63
CA LYS A 294 20.16 13.00 -5.50
C LYS A 294 21.20 12.72 -6.57
N SER A 295 21.53 11.45 -6.78
CA SER A 295 22.55 11.02 -7.78
C SER A 295 22.07 11.14 -9.23
N THR A 296 20.76 11.33 -9.44
CA THR A 296 20.12 11.43 -10.75
C THR A 296 19.54 12.83 -11.00
N SER A 297 20.06 13.84 -10.28
CA SER A 297 19.66 15.24 -10.36
C SER A 297 20.73 16.07 -11.06
N PRO A 298 20.67 16.25 -12.40
CA PRO A 298 21.68 17.02 -13.13
C PRO A 298 21.64 18.52 -12.81
N ILE A 299 20.49 19.03 -12.36
CA ILE A 299 20.28 20.42 -11.95
C ILE A 299 19.14 20.47 -10.92
N ASP A 300 19.13 21.50 -10.08
CA ASP A 300 18.08 21.70 -9.07
C ASP A 300 16.68 21.58 -9.68
N GLY A 301 15.83 20.78 -9.04
CA GLY A 301 14.44 20.57 -9.47
C GLY A 301 14.27 19.51 -10.55
N ILE A 302 15.35 18.96 -11.13
CA ILE A 302 15.26 17.87 -12.12
C ILE A 302 15.69 16.54 -11.52
N THR A 303 14.95 15.48 -11.82
CA THR A 303 15.45 14.10 -11.67
C THR A 303 15.31 13.37 -13.00
N ARG A 304 16.41 12.87 -13.55
CA ARG A 304 16.44 12.15 -14.83
C ARG A 304 17.00 10.75 -14.63
N ARG A 305 16.11 9.77 -14.70
CA ARG A 305 16.45 8.33 -14.61
C ARG A 305 16.28 7.58 -15.92
N TYR A 306 15.54 8.16 -16.86
CA TYR A 306 15.19 7.52 -18.12
C TYR A 306 15.68 8.38 -19.30
N PRO A 307 15.89 7.77 -20.49
CA PRO A 307 16.40 8.49 -21.66
C PRO A 307 15.51 9.68 -22.05
N GLU A 308 14.20 9.48 -22.12
CA GLU A 308 13.25 10.46 -22.67
C GLU A 308 12.36 11.15 -21.63
N ILE A 309 12.36 10.66 -20.38
CA ILE A 309 11.44 11.12 -19.33
C ILE A 309 12.25 11.75 -18.19
N LEU A 310 11.83 12.93 -17.76
CA LEU A 310 12.35 13.56 -16.54
C LEU A 310 11.23 13.95 -15.57
N ILE A 311 11.63 14.16 -14.33
CA ILE A 311 10.80 14.77 -13.28
C ILE A 311 11.20 16.23 -13.11
N LEU A 312 10.23 17.12 -12.99
CA LEU A 312 10.38 18.50 -12.56
C LEU A 312 9.68 18.69 -11.21
N LYS A 313 10.40 19.19 -10.19
CA LYS A 313 9.92 19.36 -8.81
C LYS A 313 9.77 20.84 -8.43
N PRO A 314 8.66 21.52 -8.82
CA PRO A 314 8.45 22.93 -8.44
C PRO A 314 8.05 23.15 -6.99
N TYR A 315 7.63 22.09 -6.28
CA TYR A 315 7.04 22.21 -4.94
C TYR A 315 7.40 20.99 -4.08
N ASN A 316 7.83 21.21 -2.84
CA ASN A 316 8.39 20.20 -1.93
C ASN A 316 7.53 19.95 -0.68
N SER A 317 6.20 20.11 -0.81
CA SER A 317 5.25 19.74 0.24
C SER A 317 3.90 19.31 -0.36
N CYS A 318 3.03 18.76 0.46
CA CYS A 318 1.70 18.30 0.08
C CYS A 318 0.71 18.78 1.13
N PRO A 319 -0.54 19.16 0.79
CA PRO A 319 -1.54 19.53 1.79
C PRO A 319 -1.97 18.34 2.68
N GLN A 320 -1.54 17.13 2.29
CA GLN A 320 -1.58 15.95 3.10
C GLN A 320 -0.31 15.13 2.86
N ILE A 321 0.42 14.82 3.93
CA ILE A 321 1.66 14.06 3.86
C ILE A 321 1.37 12.57 4.11
N CYS A 322 1.78 11.74 3.16
CA CYS A 322 1.59 10.30 3.23
C CYS A 322 2.73 9.66 4.03
N VAL A 323 2.42 8.78 4.99
CA VAL A 323 3.42 8.04 5.78
C VAL A 323 4.37 7.24 4.89
N TYR A 324 3.85 6.71 3.78
CA TYR A 324 4.60 5.93 2.80
C TYR A 324 5.23 6.79 1.69
N CYS A 325 5.32 8.12 1.87
CA CYS A 325 5.91 9.02 0.89
C CYS A 325 7.37 8.64 0.58
N GLN A 326 7.68 8.39 -0.68
CA GLN A 326 9.03 8.08 -1.17
C GLN A 326 10.02 9.23 -0.91
N ARG A 327 9.52 10.46 -0.75
CA ARG A 327 10.31 11.68 -0.49
C ARG A 327 10.26 12.12 0.96
N ASN A 328 9.94 11.23 1.90
CA ASN A 328 9.95 11.54 3.34
C ASN A 328 11.32 12.06 3.86
N TRP A 329 12.39 11.89 3.08
CA TRP A 329 13.72 12.41 3.35
C TRP A 329 13.92 13.89 2.96
N GLU A 330 13.13 14.45 2.03
CA GLU A 330 13.22 15.86 1.61
C GLU A 330 11.92 16.66 1.78
N ILE A 331 10.78 16.00 1.97
CA ILE A 331 9.50 16.69 2.11
C ILE A 331 9.45 17.52 3.39
N LYS A 332 8.89 18.71 3.29
CA LYS A 332 8.76 19.67 4.39
C LYS A 332 7.28 19.89 4.74
N GLY A 333 7.03 20.53 5.89
CA GLY A 333 5.69 21.02 6.20
C GLY A 333 5.30 22.13 5.23
N ILE A 334 4.01 22.26 4.91
CA ILE A 334 3.54 23.22 3.91
C ILE A 334 3.76 24.69 4.33
N ASP A 335 4.03 24.95 5.61
CA ASP A 335 4.35 26.28 6.14
C ASP A 335 5.84 26.65 6.00
N ASP A 336 6.69 25.70 5.59
CA ASP A 336 8.11 25.95 5.35
C ASP A 336 8.37 26.59 3.96
N ASP A 337 9.63 26.90 3.65
CA ASP A 337 10.03 27.24 2.29
C ASP A 337 10.01 25.99 1.39
N VAL A 338 8.87 25.81 0.72
CA VAL A 338 8.52 24.61 -0.05
C VAL A 338 8.40 24.84 -1.55
N GLN A 339 8.18 26.08 -1.99
CA GLN A 339 8.09 26.41 -3.41
C GLN A 339 9.48 26.73 -3.94
N MET A 340 9.89 26.02 -4.99
CA MET A 340 11.17 26.28 -5.63
C MET A 340 11.19 27.70 -6.24
N SER A 341 12.29 28.42 -6.06
CA SER A 341 12.41 29.78 -6.57
C SER A 341 12.26 29.82 -8.08
N ARG A 342 11.65 30.90 -8.60
CA ARG A 342 11.41 31.06 -10.03
C ARG A 342 12.70 30.97 -10.85
N LYS A 343 13.81 31.48 -10.31
CA LYS A 343 15.14 31.40 -10.92
C LYS A 343 15.59 29.95 -11.13
N LYS A 344 15.52 29.11 -10.08
CA LYS A 344 15.89 27.68 -10.18
C LYS A 344 15.01 26.93 -11.18
N ILE A 345 13.71 27.24 -11.23
CA ILE A 345 12.82 26.65 -12.23
C ILE A 345 13.15 27.12 -13.64
N GLN A 346 13.52 28.37 -13.85
CA GLN A 346 13.99 28.85 -15.15
C GLN A 346 15.29 28.16 -15.59
N GLU A 347 16.23 27.93 -14.67
CA GLU A 347 17.46 27.17 -14.91
C GLU A 347 17.15 25.72 -15.29
N ALA A 348 16.23 25.07 -14.58
CA ALA A 348 15.74 23.73 -14.93
C ALA A 348 15.09 23.73 -16.33
N LEU A 349 14.22 24.68 -16.64
CA LEU A 349 13.57 24.80 -17.96
C LEU A 349 14.60 25.03 -19.09
N ALA A 350 15.64 25.83 -18.85
CA ALA A 350 16.74 26.01 -19.81
C ALA A 350 17.48 24.69 -20.06
N TRP A 351 17.77 23.93 -19.00
CA TRP A 351 18.37 22.60 -19.13
C TRP A 351 17.48 21.66 -19.97
N ILE A 352 16.16 21.66 -19.76
CA ILE A 352 15.24 20.83 -20.58
C ILE A 352 15.30 21.24 -22.07
N ARG A 353 15.37 22.55 -22.37
CA ARG A 353 15.47 23.06 -23.74
C ARG A 353 16.73 22.60 -24.46
N GLU A 354 17.85 22.51 -23.75
CA GLU A 354 19.14 22.07 -24.29
C GLU A 354 19.20 20.54 -24.50
N ASN A 355 18.30 19.78 -23.86
CA ASN A 355 18.31 18.32 -23.89
C ASN A 355 17.21 17.76 -24.82
N GLU A 356 17.46 17.77 -26.14
CA GLU A 356 16.49 17.38 -27.18
C GLU A 356 15.94 15.94 -27.06
N SER A 357 16.68 15.05 -26.39
CA SER A 357 16.23 13.67 -26.10
C SER A 357 14.99 13.57 -25.20
N ILE A 358 14.56 14.65 -24.54
CA ILE A 358 13.44 14.62 -23.60
C ILE A 358 12.11 14.83 -24.32
N SER A 359 11.27 13.79 -24.38
CA SER A 359 9.92 13.88 -24.94
C SER A 359 8.83 14.09 -23.87
N GLU A 360 9.12 13.75 -22.61
CA GLU A 360 8.13 13.75 -21.53
C GLU A 360 8.63 14.41 -20.24
N VAL A 361 7.81 15.32 -19.69
CA VAL A 361 8.06 15.99 -18.40
C VAL A 361 6.98 15.61 -17.39
N LEU A 362 7.37 14.97 -16.28
CA LEU A 362 6.51 14.73 -15.12
C LEU A 362 6.70 15.83 -14.08
N ILE A 363 5.73 16.74 -13.96
CA ILE A 363 5.68 17.76 -12.93
C ILE A 363 5.14 17.13 -11.64
N THR A 364 5.96 17.05 -10.60
CA THR A 364 5.63 16.45 -9.30
C THR A 364 6.45 17.11 -8.16
N GLY A 365 6.99 16.34 -7.22
CA GLY A 365 7.72 16.79 -6.04
C GLY A 365 6.98 16.31 -4.80
N GLY A 366 6.40 17.24 -4.06
CA GLY A 366 5.22 17.01 -3.26
C GLY A 366 3.97 16.98 -4.15
N ASP A 367 3.10 17.97 -4.04
CA ASP A 367 1.92 18.10 -4.90
C ASP A 367 1.92 19.45 -5.66
N PRO A 368 2.14 19.46 -6.98
CA PRO A 368 2.25 20.70 -7.77
C PRO A 368 0.91 21.42 -7.93
N LEU A 369 -0.24 20.78 -7.66
CA LEU A 369 -1.54 21.44 -7.73
C LEU A 369 -1.82 22.33 -6.50
N THR A 370 -0.92 22.40 -5.52
CA THR A 370 -0.94 23.46 -4.48
C THR A 370 -0.56 24.83 -5.04
N LEU A 371 0.16 24.88 -6.16
CA LEU A 371 0.56 26.12 -6.82
C LEU A 371 -0.67 26.91 -7.27
N LYS A 372 -0.58 28.24 -7.17
CA LYS A 372 -1.60 29.16 -7.68
C LYS A 372 -1.75 28.99 -9.19
N ASN A 373 -2.98 29.20 -9.70
CA ASN A 373 -3.29 29.05 -11.12
C ASN A 373 -2.32 29.83 -12.02
N ASP A 374 -2.02 31.09 -11.70
CA ASP A 374 -1.13 31.93 -12.52
C ASP A 374 0.30 31.37 -12.63
N TYR A 375 0.81 30.78 -11.54
CA TYR A 375 2.14 30.17 -11.56
C TYR A 375 2.12 28.85 -12.33
N LEU A 376 1.06 28.04 -12.15
CA LEU A 376 0.90 26.79 -12.90
C LEU A 376 0.72 27.06 -14.40
N ASP A 377 -0.01 28.12 -14.76
CA ASP A 377 -0.19 28.59 -16.13
C ASP A 377 1.15 28.97 -16.75
N TRP A 378 1.95 29.81 -16.06
CA TRP A 378 3.31 30.12 -16.50
C TRP A 378 4.18 28.87 -16.65
N LEU A 379 4.22 27.99 -15.65
CA LEU A 379 5.08 26.80 -15.67
C LEU A 379 4.71 25.87 -16.83
N LEU A 380 3.42 25.58 -17.00
CA LEU A 380 2.95 24.74 -18.10
C LEU A 380 3.21 25.40 -19.44
N GLY A 381 3.06 26.73 -19.56
CA GLY A 381 3.40 27.49 -20.76
C GLY A 381 4.88 27.40 -21.14
N GLU A 382 5.78 27.50 -20.15
CA GLU A 382 7.21 27.37 -20.39
C GLU A 382 7.60 25.96 -20.86
N VAL A 383 7.04 24.92 -20.24
CA VAL A 383 7.27 23.52 -20.66
C VAL A 383 6.65 23.24 -22.02
N ALA A 384 5.43 23.74 -22.25
CA ALA A 384 4.71 23.65 -23.52
C ALA A 384 5.44 24.29 -24.70
N ALA A 385 6.21 25.36 -24.46
CA ALA A 385 6.99 26.04 -25.49
C ALA A 385 8.21 25.22 -25.97
N ILE A 386 8.60 24.17 -25.25
CA ILE A 386 9.73 23.30 -25.61
C ILE A 386 9.27 22.33 -26.71
N LYS A 387 9.82 22.50 -27.92
CA LYS A 387 9.32 21.83 -29.13
C LYS A 387 9.37 20.31 -29.07
N HIS A 388 10.39 19.74 -28.45
CA HIS A 388 10.57 18.29 -28.32
C HIS A 388 9.73 17.67 -27.20
N VAL A 389 9.05 18.47 -26.36
CA VAL A 389 8.18 17.95 -25.29
C VAL A 389 6.77 17.69 -25.83
N GLU A 390 6.49 16.41 -26.07
CA GLU A 390 5.20 15.92 -26.59
C GLU A 390 4.22 15.58 -25.46
N ARG A 391 4.71 15.43 -24.23
CA ARG A 391 3.88 15.00 -23.11
C ARG A 391 4.24 15.65 -21.79
N ILE A 392 3.23 16.17 -21.11
CA ILE A 392 3.33 16.74 -19.76
C ILE A 392 2.42 15.93 -18.84
N ARG A 393 3.00 15.32 -17.82
CA ARG A 393 2.24 14.63 -16.77
C ARG A 393 2.29 15.45 -15.49
N ILE A 394 1.15 15.58 -14.82
CA ILE A 394 1.08 16.18 -13.47
C ILE A 394 0.79 15.06 -12.47
N GLY A 395 1.78 14.74 -11.64
CA GLY A 395 1.60 13.81 -10.53
C GLY A 395 1.01 14.54 -9.33
N THR A 396 -0.21 14.18 -8.93
CA THR A 396 -0.97 14.90 -7.90
C THR A 396 -1.88 13.97 -7.11
N ARG A 397 -2.03 14.24 -5.82
CA ARG A 397 -2.98 13.57 -4.93
C ARG A 397 -4.21 14.44 -4.62
N ILE A 398 -4.26 15.68 -5.12
CA ILE A 398 -5.35 16.63 -4.89
C ILE A 398 -6.77 16.06 -5.12
N PRO A 399 -7.07 15.25 -6.15
CA PRO A 399 -8.40 14.66 -6.29
C PRO A 399 -8.83 13.83 -5.07
N VAL A 400 -7.87 13.31 -4.30
CA VAL A 400 -8.09 12.54 -3.07
C VAL A 400 -8.12 13.42 -1.84
N THR A 401 -7.33 14.51 -1.79
CA THR A 401 -7.06 15.26 -0.55
C THR A 401 -7.78 16.60 -0.49
N ALA A 402 -8.07 17.23 -1.63
CA ALA A 402 -8.79 18.49 -1.73
C ALA A 402 -9.44 18.63 -3.13
N PRO A 403 -10.46 17.81 -3.45
CA PRO A 403 -11.02 17.72 -4.82
C PRO A 403 -11.54 19.05 -5.36
N PHE A 404 -11.97 19.97 -4.48
CA PHE A 404 -12.46 21.30 -4.85
C PHE A 404 -11.40 22.21 -5.49
N ARG A 405 -10.11 21.86 -5.41
CA ARG A 405 -9.04 22.53 -6.16
C ARG A 405 -9.23 22.41 -7.68
N VAL A 406 -9.94 21.37 -8.13
CA VAL A 406 -10.36 21.17 -9.52
C VAL A 406 -11.63 22.00 -9.80
N ASN A 407 -11.42 23.30 -9.87
CA ASN A 407 -12.41 24.31 -10.22
C ASN A 407 -12.20 24.83 -11.65
N GLU A 408 -13.13 25.66 -12.16
CA GLU A 408 -13.05 26.19 -13.53
C GLU A 408 -11.74 26.92 -13.82
N GLY A 409 -11.20 27.68 -12.87
CA GLY A 409 -9.92 28.37 -13.07
C GLY A 409 -8.74 27.42 -13.29
N LEU A 410 -8.73 26.24 -12.65
CA LEU A 410 -7.71 25.21 -12.95
C LEU A 410 -7.94 24.56 -14.32
N LEU A 411 -9.21 24.27 -14.63
CA LEU A 411 -9.58 23.67 -15.92
C LEU A 411 -9.27 24.62 -17.09
N ASP A 412 -9.42 25.93 -16.90
CA ASP A 412 -9.01 26.96 -17.86
C ASP A 412 -7.51 26.87 -18.17
N VAL A 413 -6.68 26.67 -17.15
CA VAL A 413 -5.23 26.48 -17.32
C VAL A 413 -4.96 25.19 -18.10
N PHE A 414 -5.56 24.07 -17.71
CA PHE A 414 -5.34 22.79 -18.40
C PHE A 414 -5.77 22.82 -19.87
N ARG A 415 -6.89 23.48 -20.19
CA ARG A 415 -7.40 23.64 -21.56
C ARG A 415 -6.40 24.31 -22.51
N LYS A 416 -5.53 25.19 -22.01
CA LYS A 416 -4.52 25.88 -22.83
C LYS A 416 -3.41 24.94 -23.31
N TYR A 417 -3.12 23.87 -22.56
CA TYR A 417 -1.88 23.09 -22.75
C TYR A 417 -2.08 21.66 -23.23
N HIS A 418 -3.32 21.15 -23.22
CA HIS A 418 -3.68 19.90 -23.90
C HIS A 418 -4.02 20.18 -25.36
N GLU A 419 -3.19 19.72 -26.31
CA GLU A 419 -3.36 19.97 -27.75
C GLU A 419 -3.43 18.64 -28.51
N TRP A 420 -4.60 18.30 -29.05
CA TRP A 420 -4.80 17.04 -29.78
C TRP A 420 -3.85 16.90 -30.98
N GLY A 421 -3.22 15.73 -31.10
CA GLY A 421 -2.25 15.43 -32.16
C GLY A 421 -0.89 16.12 -32.02
N LYS A 422 -0.68 16.91 -30.95
CA LYS A 422 0.56 17.65 -30.72
C LYS A 422 1.14 17.46 -29.32
N ARG A 423 0.34 17.65 -28.26
CA ARG A 423 0.82 17.54 -26.88
C ARG A 423 -0.23 17.00 -25.92
N GLU A 424 0.09 15.89 -25.26
CA GLU A 424 -0.75 15.34 -24.20
C GLU A 424 -0.41 16.01 -22.86
N LEU A 425 -1.36 16.75 -22.28
CA LEU A 425 -1.39 16.99 -20.83
C LEU A 425 -2.21 15.89 -20.15
N ALA A 426 -1.63 15.22 -19.17
CA ALA A 426 -2.25 14.12 -18.43
C ALA A 426 -2.10 14.28 -16.91
N ILE A 427 -3.06 13.74 -16.16
CA ILE A 427 -3.02 13.71 -14.69
C ILE A 427 -2.69 12.31 -14.21
N VAL A 428 -1.76 12.21 -13.27
CA VAL A 428 -1.43 10.96 -12.57
C VAL A 428 -1.88 11.11 -11.13
N THR A 429 -3.03 10.51 -10.82
CA THR A 429 -3.64 10.50 -9.48
C THR A 429 -3.02 9.43 -8.58
N HIS A 430 -3.37 9.47 -7.29
CA HIS A 430 -2.78 8.59 -6.29
C HIS A 430 -3.83 8.11 -5.26
N PHE A 431 -4.87 7.44 -5.78
CA PHE A 431 -5.85 6.67 -5.00
C PHE A 431 -5.24 5.32 -4.60
N GLU A 432 -5.37 5.01 -3.31
CA GLU A 432 -4.86 3.82 -2.64
C GLU A 432 -5.95 2.85 -2.23
N HIS A 433 -7.21 3.31 -2.09
CA HIS A 433 -8.33 2.48 -1.71
C HIS A 433 -9.66 2.93 -2.33
N ALA A 434 -10.56 1.99 -2.66
CA ALA A 434 -11.85 2.30 -3.29
C ALA A 434 -12.77 3.22 -2.46
N ALA A 435 -12.53 3.29 -1.14
CA ALA A 435 -13.21 4.20 -0.23
C ALA A 435 -12.82 5.68 -0.43
N GLU A 436 -11.68 5.97 -1.04
CA GLU A 436 -11.22 7.33 -1.34
C GLU A 436 -11.90 7.93 -2.59
N ILE A 437 -12.53 7.08 -3.41
CA ILE A 437 -13.30 7.49 -4.58
C ILE A 437 -14.70 7.90 -4.10
N THR A 438 -14.84 9.16 -3.70
CA THR A 438 -16.05 9.79 -3.21
C THR A 438 -16.81 10.46 -4.35
N PRO A 439 -18.05 10.94 -4.12
CA PRO A 439 -18.73 11.80 -5.08
C PRO A 439 -17.94 13.07 -5.45
N ASP A 440 -17.28 13.72 -4.48
CA ASP A 440 -16.50 14.94 -4.71
C ASP A 440 -15.22 14.65 -5.53
N SER A 441 -14.53 13.55 -5.24
CA SER A 441 -13.33 13.16 -6.01
C SER A 441 -13.69 12.65 -7.40
N LEU A 442 -14.83 11.98 -7.56
CA LEU A 442 -15.39 11.62 -8.86
C LEU A 442 -15.70 12.86 -9.69
N ASP A 443 -16.32 13.89 -9.10
CA ASP A 443 -16.62 15.14 -9.80
C ASP A 443 -15.34 15.84 -10.30
N ALA A 444 -14.31 15.92 -9.45
CA ALA A 444 -12.99 16.44 -9.83
C ALA A 444 -12.38 15.66 -11.02
N VAL A 445 -12.37 14.32 -10.97
CA VAL A 445 -11.85 13.49 -12.07
C VAL A 445 -12.70 13.65 -13.33
N LYS A 446 -14.03 13.68 -13.20
CA LYS A 446 -14.97 13.86 -14.32
C LYS A 446 -14.72 15.18 -15.05
N LYS A 447 -14.53 16.28 -14.32
CA LYS A 447 -14.18 17.59 -14.88
C LYS A 447 -12.90 17.55 -15.71
N ILE A 448 -11.85 16.90 -15.20
CA ILE A 448 -10.59 16.72 -15.92
C ILE A 448 -10.79 15.89 -17.20
N LYS A 449 -11.50 14.75 -17.11
CA LYS A 449 -11.75 13.89 -18.27
C LYS A 449 -12.59 14.54 -19.35
N ASN A 450 -13.53 15.41 -18.97
CA ASN A 450 -14.33 16.18 -19.93
C ASN A 450 -13.49 17.13 -20.79
N LEU A 451 -12.26 17.45 -20.38
CA LEU A 451 -11.29 18.18 -21.21
C LEU A 451 -10.61 17.31 -22.28
N GLY A 452 -10.89 16.01 -22.32
CA GLY A 452 -10.20 15.06 -23.20
C GLY A 452 -8.90 14.49 -22.62
N MET A 453 -8.54 14.88 -21.40
CA MET A 453 -7.28 14.49 -20.77
C MET A 453 -7.33 13.05 -20.24
N ASN A 454 -6.20 12.35 -20.35
CA ASN A 454 -6.02 11.06 -19.71
C ASN A 454 -5.76 11.23 -18.20
N VAL A 455 -6.40 10.36 -17.41
CA VAL A 455 -6.21 10.27 -15.97
C VAL A 455 -5.68 8.87 -15.65
N TYR A 456 -4.48 8.83 -15.11
CA TYR A 456 -3.83 7.61 -14.62
C TYR A 456 -3.91 7.55 -13.10
N ASN A 457 -3.67 6.37 -12.52
CA ASN A 457 -3.55 6.20 -11.08
C ASN A 457 -2.29 5.41 -10.75
N GLN A 458 -1.47 5.93 -9.84
CA GLN A 458 -0.36 5.22 -9.22
C GLN A 458 -0.82 4.73 -7.85
N GLN A 459 -0.67 3.44 -7.58
CA GLN A 459 -0.97 2.85 -6.28
C GLN A 459 0.32 2.33 -5.63
N VAL A 460 0.51 2.57 -4.34
CA VAL A 460 1.59 2.00 -3.54
C VAL A 460 1.06 0.83 -2.71
N PHE A 461 1.68 -0.33 -2.85
CA PHE A 461 1.31 -1.50 -2.05
C PHE A 461 1.84 -1.37 -0.62
N THR A 462 0.92 -1.11 0.29
CA THR A 462 1.13 -1.13 1.74
C THR A 462 0.50 -2.39 2.34
N TYR A 463 0.85 -2.73 3.58
CA TYR A 463 0.20 -3.82 4.30
C TYR A 463 -1.34 -3.66 4.36
N TYR A 464 -1.82 -2.41 4.39
CA TYR A 464 -3.22 -2.08 4.58
C TYR A 464 -4.07 -2.08 3.31
N ASN A 465 -3.47 -2.05 2.11
CA ASN A 465 -4.20 -1.96 0.83
C ASN A 465 -3.77 -3.02 -0.22
N SER A 466 -2.85 -3.93 0.12
CA SER A 466 -2.27 -4.93 -0.80
C SER A 466 -2.99 -6.29 -0.80
N ARG A 467 -4.15 -6.40 -0.15
CA ARG A 467 -4.91 -7.67 -0.21
C ARG A 467 -5.43 -7.86 -1.62
N ARG A 468 -5.19 -9.05 -2.22
CA ARG A 468 -5.51 -9.37 -3.63
C ARG A 468 -6.81 -8.76 -4.16
N PHE A 469 -7.93 -8.97 -3.46
CA PHE A 469 -9.25 -8.50 -3.93
C PHE A 469 -9.56 -7.03 -3.60
N GLU A 470 -8.81 -6.41 -2.69
CA GLU A 470 -8.91 -4.98 -2.34
C GLU A 470 -8.37 -4.12 -3.49
N THR A 471 -7.15 -4.42 -3.94
CA THR A 471 -6.53 -3.80 -5.13
C THR A 471 -7.36 -4.04 -6.40
N CYS A 472 -7.87 -5.26 -6.60
CA CYS A 472 -8.75 -5.54 -7.74
C CYS A 472 -10.04 -4.72 -7.70
N LEU A 473 -10.62 -4.50 -6.51
CA LEU A 473 -11.80 -3.65 -6.36
C LEU A 473 -11.45 -2.19 -6.69
N LEU A 474 -10.36 -1.65 -6.14
CA LEU A 474 -9.90 -0.30 -6.49
C LEU A 474 -9.74 -0.13 -8.00
N ARG A 475 -9.03 -1.05 -8.67
CA ARG A 475 -8.86 -1.01 -10.13
C ARG A 475 -10.20 -1.03 -10.87
N LYS A 476 -11.15 -1.86 -10.43
CA LYS A 476 -12.49 -1.90 -11.02
C LYS A 476 -13.21 -0.57 -10.82
N THR A 477 -13.18 -0.02 -9.61
CA THR A 477 -13.87 1.24 -9.28
C THR A 477 -13.27 2.39 -10.07
N LEU A 478 -11.94 2.52 -10.12
CA LEU A 478 -11.25 3.52 -10.94
C LEU A 478 -11.73 3.47 -12.40
N LYS A 479 -11.64 2.30 -13.05
CA LYS A 479 -12.07 2.12 -14.45
C LYS A 479 -13.51 2.53 -14.74
N VAL A 480 -14.41 2.36 -13.77
CA VAL A 480 -15.82 2.74 -13.91
C VAL A 480 -16.01 4.23 -13.66
N SER A 481 -15.23 4.81 -12.75
CA SER A 481 -15.27 6.23 -12.39
C SER A 481 -14.63 7.14 -13.44
N GLY A 482 -13.67 6.64 -14.20
CA GLY A 482 -12.93 7.42 -15.19
C GLY A 482 -11.49 6.95 -15.27
#